data_AF-A0A3D1XTL6-F1
#
_entry.id   AF-A0A3D1XTL6-F1
#
_cell.length_a   1.000
_cell.length_b   1.000
_cell.length_c   1.000
_cell.angle_alpha   90.00
_cell.angle_beta   90.00
_cell.angle_gamma   90.00
#
_symmetry.space_group_name_H-M   'P 1'
#
loop_
_entity.id
_entity.type
_entity.pdbx_description
1 polymer ?
#
loop_
_entity_poly.entity_id
_entity_poly.type
_entity_poly.pdbx_seq_one_letter_code
_entity_poly.pdbx_strand_id
1 'polypeptide(L)'
;MAEIQVERCRLSIDVGPEDRRRIKMSAAIHNETIRDYVLKAVMERLQQDSKHTDSLLSMNGDADPVLANLWNNEKDSAYDKL
;
A
#
# COMPACT_ATOMS: atom_id res chain seq x y z
N MET A 1 24.21 21.63 -6.84
CA MET A 1 23.38 20.46 -6.51
C MET A 1 22.08 21.00 -5.97
N ALA A 2 20.97 20.77 -6.67
CA ALA A 2 19.68 21.35 -6.28
C ALA A 2 19.22 20.70 -4.97
N GLU A 3 19.06 21.51 -3.92
CA GLU A 3 18.39 21.10 -2.71
C GLU A 3 16.94 20.74 -3.07
N ILE A 4 16.59 19.47 -2.96
CA ILE A 4 15.20 19.03 -3.05
C ILE A 4 14.53 19.58 -1.79
N GLN A 5 13.93 20.77 -1.89
CA GLN A 5 13.07 21.30 -0.85
C GLN A 5 11.86 20.36 -0.75
N VAL A 6 11.88 19.48 0.26
CA VAL A 6 10.74 18.63 0.58
C VAL A 6 9.66 19.53 1.18
N GLU A 7 8.72 19.97 0.35
CA GLU A 7 7.56 20.72 0.80
C GLU A 7 6.78 19.88 1.82
N ARG A 8 6.82 20.33 3.09
CA ARG A 8 6.09 19.67 4.17
C ARG A 8 4.64 20.16 4.17
N CYS A 9 3.75 19.37 3.58
CA CYS A 9 2.31 19.61 3.68
C CYS A 9 1.78 19.27 5.08
N ARG A 10 0.95 20.15 5.65
CA ARG A 10 0.26 19.91 6.92
C ARG A 10 -1.01 19.12 6.68
N LEU A 11 -1.09 17.92 7.25
CA LEU A 11 -2.31 17.13 7.33
C LEU A 11 -2.95 17.29 8.71
N SER A 12 -4.21 17.69 8.74
CA SER A 12 -5.02 17.73 9.97
C SER A 12 -5.99 16.56 9.96
N ILE A 13 -6.03 15.82 11.06
CA ILE A 13 -6.85 14.61 11.22
C ILE A 13 -7.75 14.81 12.43
N ASP A 14 -9.05 14.75 12.21
CA ASP A 14 -10.02 14.76 13.30
C ASP A 14 -10.11 13.36 13.91
N VAL A 15 -9.84 13.28 15.21
CA VAL A 15 -9.86 12.04 15.96
C VAL A 15 -10.65 12.22 17.25
N GLY A 16 -11.38 11.18 17.64
CA GLY A 16 -12.03 11.13 18.94
C GLY A 16 -11.02 11.21 20.09
N PRO A 17 -11.44 11.61 21.30
CA PRO A 17 -10.56 11.72 22.46
C PRO A 17 -9.95 10.35 22.86
N GLU A 18 -10.73 9.27 22.74
CA GLU A 18 -10.28 7.92 23.03
C GLU A 18 -9.24 7.43 22.01
N ASP A 19 -9.45 7.69 20.73
CA ASP A 19 -8.49 7.32 19.68
C ASP A 19 -7.18 8.10 19.83
N ARG A 20 -7.27 9.40 20.13
CA ARG A 20 -6.10 10.22 20.44
C ARG A 20 -5.31 9.67 21.62
N ARG A 21 -6.01 9.18 22.66
CA ARG A 21 -5.36 8.56 23.83
C ARG A 21 -4.64 7.28 23.43
N ARG A 22 -5.27 6.41 22.64
CA ARG A 22 -4.66 5.17 22.12
C ARG A 22 -3.42 5.46 21.28
N ILE A 23 -3.51 6.39 20.34
CA ILE A 23 -2.37 6.82 19.50
C ILE A 23 -1.21 7.32 20.37
N LYS A 24 -1.50 8.16 21.38
CA LYS A 24 -0.48 8.67 22.29
C LYS A 24 0.21 7.54 23.08
N MET A 25 -0.54 6.57 23.58
CA MET A 25 0.01 5.43 24.30
C MET A 25 0.91 4.58 23.41
N SER A 26 0.45 4.27 22.19
CA SER A 26 1.26 3.51 21.24
C SER A 26 2.54 4.24 20.85
N ALA A 27 2.46 5.54 20.54
CA ALA A 27 3.64 6.35 20.23
C ALA A 27 4.66 6.34 21.39
N ALA A 28 4.17 6.41 22.65
CA ALA A 28 5.02 6.33 23.84
C ALA A 28 5.69 4.95 23.99
N ILE A 29 4.98 3.85 23.71
CA ILE A 29 5.53 2.49 23.74
C ILE A 29 6.68 2.35 22.73
N HIS A 30 6.56 2.97 21.56
CA HIS A 30 7.58 2.93 20.51
C HIS A 30 8.65 4.02 20.65
N ASN A 31 8.58 4.87 21.68
CA ASN A 31 9.48 6.01 21.90
C ASN A 31 9.52 6.97 20.69
N GLU A 32 8.38 7.14 20.02
CA GLU A 32 8.20 7.99 18.85
C GLU A 32 7.29 9.19 19.19
N THR A 33 7.41 10.28 18.42
CA THR A 33 6.42 11.35 18.52
C THR A 33 5.09 10.90 17.92
N ILE A 34 3.97 11.50 18.34
CA ILE A 34 2.65 11.19 17.75
C ILE A 34 2.67 11.38 16.22
N ARG A 35 3.38 12.40 15.72
CA ARG A 35 3.51 12.65 14.28
C ARG A 35 4.21 11.50 13.59
N ASP A 36 5.37 11.11 14.10
CA ASP A 36 6.21 10.10 13.44
C ASP A 36 5.55 8.73 13.49
N TYR A 37 4.95 8.39 14.63
CA TYR A 37 4.18 7.15 14.80
C TYR A 37 3.02 7.05 13.80
N VAL A 38 2.21 8.11 13.68
CA VAL A 38 1.07 8.13 12.75
C VAL A 38 1.54 8.05 11.31
N LEU A 39 2.56 8.83 10.95
CA LEU A 39 3.11 8.84 9.58
C LEU A 39 3.66 7.45 9.21
N LYS A 40 4.44 6.85 10.10
CA LYS A 40 5.01 5.51 9.91
C LYS A 40 3.92 4.45 9.77
N ALA A 41 2.93 4.45 10.65
CA ALA A 41 1.81 3.50 10.57
C ALA A 41 1.02 3.62 9.25
N VAL A 42 0.80 4.85 8.77
CA VAL A 42 0.16 5.09 7.46
C VAL A 42 1.04 4.60 6.32
N MET A 43 2.35 4.88 6.34
CA MET A 43 3.27 4.41 5.30
C MET A 43 3.37 2.88 5.27
N GLU A 44 3.45 2.23 6.42
CA GLU A 44 3.47 0.77 6.54
C GLU A 44 2.17 0.16 5.98
N ARG A 45 1.02 0.75 6.29
CA ARG A 45 -0.27 0.33 5.72
C ARG A 45 -0.27 0.48 4.19
N LEU A 46 0.14 1.64 3.66
CA LEU A 46 0.19 1.88 2.22
C LEU A 46 1.11 0.89 1.50
N GLN A 47 2.26 0.54 2.10
CA GLN A 47 3.16 -0.47 1.56
C GLN A 47 2.57 -1.88 1.60
N GLN A 48 1.77 -2.21 2.62
CA GLN A 48 1.07 -3.49 2.69
C GLN A 48 -0.04 -3.56 1.64
N ASP A 49 -0.79 -2.48 1.47
CA ASP A 49 -1.85 -2.38 0.48
C ASP A 49 -1.27 -2.46 -0.94
N SER A 50 -0.14 -1.81 -1.22
CA SER A 50 0.54 -1.90 -2.51
C SER A 50 1.08 -3.30 -2.80
N LYS A 51 1.63 -3.98 -1.79
CA LYS A 51 2.04 -5.40 -1.92
C LYS A 51 0.84 -6.30 -2.18
N HIS A 52 -0.30 -6.01 -1.57
CA HIS A 52 -1.50 -6.79 -1.77
C HIS A 52 -2.05 -6.57 -3.19
N THR A 53 -2.07 -5.33 -3.69
CA THR A 53 -2.45 -5.04 -5.07
C THR A 53 -1.48 -5.63 -6.07
N ASP A 54 -0.16 -5.52 -5.84
CA ASP A 54 0.85 -6.12 -6.71
C ASP A 54 0.76 -7.66 -6.70
N SER A 55 0.47 -8.26 -5.54
CA SER A 55 0.22 -9.70 -5.43
C SER A 55 -1.07 -10.13 -6.12
N LEU A 56 -2.12 -9.30 -6.11
CA LEU A 56 -3.36 -9.53 -6.85
C LEU A 56 -3.16 -9.34 -8.36
N LEU A 57 -2.41 -8.32 -8.76
CA LEU A 57 -2.02 -8.05 -10.15
C LEU A 57 -1.00 -9.08 -10.66
N SER A 58 -0.22 -9.72 -9.79
CA SER A 58 0.65 -10.85 -10.13
C SER A 58 -0.09 -12.18 -10.21
N MET A 59 -1.25 -12.29 -9.54
CA MET A 59 -2.16 -13.43 -9.65
C MET A 59 -3.08 -13.33 -10.87
N ASN A 60 -3.45 -12.12 -11.28
CA ASN A 60 -4.10 -11.87 -12.56
C ASN A 60 -3.00 -11.84 -13.64
N GLY A 61 -3.18 -12.53 -14.77
CA GLY A 61 -2.15 -12.75 -15.79
C GLY A 61 -1.58 -11.50 -16.51
N ASP A 62 -1.73 -10.31 -15.95
CA ASP A 62 -1.26 -9.03 -16.49
C ASP A 62 0.19 -8.69 -16.07
N ALA A 63 0.78 -9.42 -15.12
CA ALA A 63 2.09 -9.10 -14.57
C ALA A 63 3.31 -9.56 -15.40
N ASP A 64 3.12 -10.26 -16.52
CA ASP A 64 4.24 -10.58 -17.40
C ASP A 64 3.78 -10.65 -18.87
N PRO A 65 4.21 -9.72 -19.75
CA PRO A 65 3.85 -9.76 -21.17
C PRO A 65 4.33 -11.04 -21.86
N VAL A 66 5.33 -11.73 -21.30
CA VAL A 66 5.80 -13.02 -21.82
C VAL A 66 4.83 -14.16 -21.46
N LEU A 67 4.28 -14.16 -20.24
CA LEU A 67 3.30 -15.16 -19.80
C LEU A 67 1.90 -14.90 -20.38
N ALA A 68 1.52 -13.63 -20.58
CA ALA A 68 0.26 -13.26 -21.25
C ALA A 68 0.18 -13.81 -22.69
N ASN A 69 1.31 -13.83 -23.41
CA ASN A 69 1.40 -14.42 -24.76
C ASN A 69 1.31 -15.96 -24.75
N LEU A 70 1.78 -16.62 -23.69
CA LEU A 70 1.64 -18.07 -23.53
C LEU A 70 0.22 -18.47 -23.11
N TRP A 71 -0.49 -17.60 -22.41
CA TRP A 71 -1.88 -17.79 -21.99
C TRP A 71 -2.88 -17.57 -23.14
N ASN A 72 -2.56 -16.69 -24.11
CA ASN A 72 -3.28 -16.55 -25.37
C ASN A 72 -2.99 -17.71 -26.35
N ASN A 73 -3.17 -18.94 -25.89
CA ASN A 73 -3.02 -20.13 -26.70
C ASN A 73 -4.37 -20.47 -27.36
N GLU A 74 -4.45 -20.39 -28.69
CA GLU A 74 -5.64 -20.73 -29.47
C GLU A 74 -6.21 -22.12 -29.13
N LYS A 75 -5.38 -23.05 -28.62
CA LYS A 75 -5.80 -24.38 -28.21
C LYS A 75 -6.75 -24.41 -27.00
N ASP A 76 -6.72 -23.40 -26.13
CA ASP A 76 -7.56 -23.36 -24.92
C ASP A 76 -8.99 -22.86 -25.20
N SER A 77 -9.19 -22.15 -26.32
CA SER A 77 -10.53 -21.71 -26.78
C SER A 77 -11.48 -22.87 -27.13
N ALA A 78 -10.98 -24.10 -27.22
CA ALA A 78 -11.76 -25.31 -27.43
C ALA A 78 -12.64 -25.67 -26.20
N TYR A 79 -12.32 -25.14 -25.01
CA TYR A 79 -13.05 -25.42 -23.77
C TYR A 79 -13.96 -24.28 -23.30
N ASP A 80 -13.93 -23.11 -23.95
CA ASP A 80 -14.77 -21.95 -23.62
C ASP A 80 -16.28 -22.18 -23.87
N LYS A 81 -16.65 -23.26 -24.55
CA LYS A 81 -18.03 -23.56 -24.95
C LYS A 81 -18.63 -24.81 -24.30
N LEU A 82 -18.07 -25.31 -23.20
CA LEU A 82 -18.68 -26.40 -22.43
C LEU A 82 -19.58 -25.88 -21.30
#